data_AF-A0A378I694-F1
#
_entry.id   AF-A0A378I694-F1
#
_cell.length_a   1.000
_cell.length_b   1.000
_cell.length_c   1.000
_cell.angle_alpha   90.00
_cell.angle_beta   90.00
_cell.angle_gamma   90.00
#
_symmetry.space_group_name_H-M   'P 1'
#
loop_
_entity.id
_entity.type
_entity.pdbx_description
1 polymer ?
#
loop_
_entity_poly.entity_id
_entity_poly.type
_entity_poly.pdbx_seq_one_letter_code
_entity_poly.pdbx_strand_id
1 'polypeptide(L)'
;MKDLQEVICMSLTPRHEYYLLLSIIEVGLNLAQQHCTPQDVTELQAFKKLVSENLLPKIQHSEEKQSFKHFIDEYKSSLFELFSRLFQISPAMKNFDFLFSDKKLNKSLKNKTALESGELIQDHTNLKLKDYVKKRGEEFKEPISPRGNHSRQHTFYKSPPTSPLPTRRPLPAHEKKTIEDKGFTTLGGYFEALFSIDDEKASKFIVDLVRKKDKHTFAQILQIFNLACKNRKISQVLSEHLSEDEMLAVYSHLLKFEPLETWCRSDNLLPQLFLAKQEQVAFKESTWEQISSLSPFIARINIDIENYTTQQIDFQAEPEDISNLQDQFRHVLQYLLSPDRFPPLMQRFLKLAYADLARKCPTPEEAMRMFLAFILLRFINPVFVEKASPQDSQSQIIQRRILTNALQSISSPSSCTESLTGERHVQRDIFYPVTKDEAFRRSIHHLLSTGLQLENTITEHGCSAQSEPELSEDQGILILGKLVDEFFPLKLKNARIVESRSEDKKPNIQTFFERMGTSPRDDGSPISASASLSLV
;
A
#
# COMPACT_ATOMS: atom_id res chain seq x y z
N MET A 1 2.20 -46.57 21.55
CA MET A 1 1.47 -46.58 20.27
C MET A 1 0.00 -46.24 20.53
N LYS A 2 -0.32 -44.94 20.50
CA LYS A 2 -1.69 -44.41 20.44
C LYS A 2 -1.64 -43.19 19.51
N ASP A 3 -2.20 -43.40 18.32
CA ASP A 3 -2.86 -42.45 17.42
C ASP A 3 -2.35 -40.99 17.43
N LEU A 4 -1.44 -40.70 16.50
CA LEU A 4 -1.41 -39.38 15.86
C LEU A 4 -2.66 -39.27 14.98
N GLN A 5 -3.69 -38.61 15.48
CA GLN A 5 -4.72 -38.04 14.61
C GLN A 5 -4.05 -37.00 13.72
N GLU A 6 -3.82 -37.36 12.46
CA GLU A 6 -3.63 -36.39 11.40
C GLU A 6 -4.79 -35.39 11.45
N VAL A 7 -4.46 -34.13 11.72
CA VAL A 7 -5.33 -33.01 11.40
C VAL A 7 -5.39 -32.96 9.88
N ILE A 8 -6.30 -33.74 9.29
CA ILE A 8 -6.64 -33.66 7.87
C ILE A 8 -7.12 -32.22 7.65
N CYS A 9 -6.28 -31.41 7.01
CA CYS A 9 -6.66 -30.10 6.53
C CYS A 9 -7.80 -30.31 5.52
N MET A 10 -9.04 -30.06 5.94
CA MET A 10 -10.25 -30.34 5.17
C MET A 10 -10.39 -29.32 4.04
N SER A 11 -9.73 -29.55 2.90
CA SER A 11 -9.91 -28.77 1.67
C SER A 11 -11.06 -29.31 0.82
N LEU A 12 -11.70 -28.44 0.03
CA LEU A 12 -12.66 -28.86 -0.99
C LEU A 12 -11.98 -29.81 -2.00
N THR A 13 -12.76 -30.72 -2.59
CA THR A 13 -12.26 -31.50 -3.73
C THR A 13 -12.28 -30.62 -4.99
N PRO A 14 -11.43 -30.91 -6.00
CA PRO A 14 -11.48 -30.27 -7.30
C PRO A 14 -12.89 -30.11 -7.88
N ARG A 15 -13.67 -31.19 -7.79
CA ARG A 15 -15.05 -31.24 -8.28
C ARG A 15 -15.98 -30.30 -7.49
N HIS A 16 -15.78 -30.17 -6.18
CA HIS A 16 -16.54 -29.22 -5.35
C HIS A 16 -16.19 -27.77 -5.67
N GLU A 17 -14.92 -27.45 -5.88
CA GLU A 17 -14.49 -26.10 -6.25
C GLU A 17 -15.05 -25.67 -7.61
N TYR A 18 -15.13 -26.60 -8.57
CA TYR A 18 -15.78 -26.34 -9.86
C TYR A 18 -17.27 -26.02 -9.73
N TYR A 19 -18.03 -26.83 -8.98
CA TYR A 19 -19.46 -26.55 -8.77
C TYR A 19 -19.67 -25.24 -8.01
N LEU A 20 -18.80 -24.92 -7.05
CA LEU A 20 -18.85 -23.65 -6.33
C LEU A 20 -18.61 -22.46 -7.27
N LEU A 21 -17.62 -22.56 -8.16
CA LEU A 21 -17.36 -21.54 -9.18
C LEU A 21 -18.57 -21.34 -10.11
N LEU A 22 -19.19 -22.43 -10.60
CA LEU A 22 -20.39 -22.34 -11.42
C LEU A 22 -21.58 -21.72 -10.69
N SER A 23 -21.80 -22.08 -9.42
CA SER A 23 -22.86 -21.48 -8.62
C SER A 23 -22.64 -19.98 -8.40
N ILE A 24 -21.40 -19.53 -8.19
CA ILE A 24 -21.10 -18.09 -8.09
C ILE A 24 -21.45 -17.38 -9.41
N ILE A 25 -21.08 -17.97 -10.56
CA ILE A 25 -21.40 -17.42 -11.89
C ILE A 25 -22.91 -17.34 -12.10
N GLU A 26 -23.67 -18.37 -11.69
CA GLU A 26 -25.14 -18.37 -11.81
C GLU A 26 -25.81 -17.31 -10.94
N VAL A 27 -25.32 -17.10 -9.72
CA VAL A 27 -25.81 -16.00 -8.88
C VAL A 27 -25.47 -14.64 -9.50
N GLY A 28 -24.25 -14.49 -10.02
CA GLY A 28 -23.86 -13.30 -10.77
C GLY A 28 -24.75 -13.04 -11.97
N LEU A 29 -25.11 -14.07 -12.73
CA LEU A 29 -26.03 -13.96 -13.87
C LEU A 29 -27.43 -13.50 -13.45
N ASN A 30 -27.98 -14.06 -12.37
CA ASN A 30 -29.29 -13.64 -11.85
C ASN A 30 -29.28 -12.17 -11.40
N LEU A 31 -28.18 -11.72 -10.77
CA LEU A 31 -28.02 -10.32 -10.37
C LEU A 31 -27.84 -9.40 -11.59
N ALA A 32 -27.05 -9.81 -12.57
CA ALA A 32 -26.82 -9.03 -13.79
C ALA A 32 -28.11 -8.87 -14.61
N GLN A 33 -28.96 -9.91 -14.67
CA GLN A 33 -30.27 -9.82 -15.31
C GLN A 33 -31.20 -8.81 -14.64
N GLN A 34 -31.02 -8.53 -13.35
CA GLN A 34 -31.85 -7.59 -12.58
C GLN A 34 -31.29 -6.17 -12.59
N HIS A 35 -29.97 -6.00 -12.74
CA HIS A 35 -29.28 -4.75 -12.41
C HIS A 35 -28.24 -4.26 -13.45
N CYS A 36 -27.91 -5.06 -14.46
CA CYS A 36 -26.87 -4.74 -15.46
C CYS A 36 -27.44 -4.68 -16.88
N THR A 37 -26.61 -4.31 -17.86
CA THR A 37 -27.03 -4.21 -19.26
C THR A 37 -27.14 -5.60 -19.92
N PRO A 38 -27.90 -5.75 -21.03
CA PRO A 38 -27.96 -7.01 -21.78
C PRO A 38 -26.58 -7.50 -22.28
N GLN A 39 -25.66 -6.58 -22.53
CA GLN A 39 -24.29 -6.89 -22.94
C GLN A 39 -23.50 -7.55 -21.78
N ASP A 40 -23.66 -7.03 -20.56
CA ASP A 40 -23.04 -7.58 -19.35
C ASP A 40 -23.54 -9.01 -19.05
N VAL A 41 -24.83 -9.24 -19.24
CA VAL A 41 -25.44 -10.58 -19.11
C VAL A 41 -24.86 -11.53 -20.15
N THR A 42 -24.70 -11.07 -21.39
CA THR A 42 -24.12 -11.87 -22.48
C THR A 42 -22.66 -12.25 -22.19
N GLU A 43 -21.89 -11.32 -21.62
CA GLU A 43 -20.50 -11.54 -21.26
C GLU A 43 -20.35 -12.56 -20.12
N LEU A 44 -21.20 -12.48 -19.09
CA LEU A 44 -21.25 -13.49 -18.03
C LEU A 44 -21.69 -14.88 -18.54
N GLN A 45 -22.59 -14.93 -19.52
CA GLN A 45 -22.99 -16.18 -20.16
C GLN A 45 -21.84 -16.79 -20.97
N ALA A 46 -21.09 -15.96 -21.70
CA ALA A 46 -19.89 -16.39 -22.41
C ALA A 46 -18.83 -16.92 -21.44
N PHE A 47 -18.63 -16.26 -20.29
CA PHE A 47 -17.72 -16.72 -19.25
C PHE A 47 -18.17 -18.05 -18.62
N LYS A 48 -19.46 -18.21 -18.32
CA LYS A 48 -20.03 -19.49 -17.84
C LYS A 48 -19.74 -20.63 -18.83
N LYS A 49 -19.92 -20.37 -20.12
CA LYS A 49 -19.66 -21.34 -21.20
C LYS A 49 -18.17 -21.69 -21.26
N LEU A 50 -17.28 -20.69 -21.23
CA LEU A 50 -15.83 -20.88 -21.19
C LEU A 50 -15.38 -21.77 -20.03
N VAL A 51 -15.90 -21.51 -18.82
CA VAL A 51 -15.60 -22.31 -17.62
C VAL A 51 -16.11 -23.74 -17.80
N SER A 52 -17.34 -23.91 -18.28
CA SER A 52 -17.96 -25.23 -18.45
C SER A 52 -17.25 -26.07 -19.51
N GLU A 53 -16.82 -25.47 -20.62
CA GLU A 53 -16.18 -26.18 -21.74
C GLU A 53 -14.71 -26.55 -21.43
N ASN A 54 -14.00 -25.72 -20.66
CA ASN A 54 -12.56 -25.90 -20.42
C ASN A 54 -12.22 -26.62 -19.10
N LEU A 55 -13.03 -26.47 -18.05
CA LEU A 55 -12.77 -27.13 -16.75
C LEU A 55 -13.43 -28.51 -16.65
N LEU A 56 -14.60 -28.73 -17.27
CA LEU A 56 -15.33 -30.00 -17.15
C LEU A 56 -14.52 -31.21 -17.68
N PRO A 57 -13.85 -31.14 -18.86
CA PRO A 57 -13.04 -32.25 -19.34
C PRO A 57 -11.82 -32.51 -18.44
N LYS A 58 -11.25 -31.45 -17.84
CA LYS A 58 -10.09 -31.55 -16.95
C LYS A 58 -10.44 -32.22 -15.62
N ILE A 59 -11.66 -32.08 -15.12
CA ILE A 59 -12.13 -32.77 -13.90
C ILE A 59 -12.33 -34.27 -14.14
N GLN A 60 -12.68 -34.67 -15.37
CA GLN A 60 -12.92 -36.06 -15.73
C GLN A 60 -11.62 -36.85 -15.99
N HIS A 61 -10.52 -36.16 -16.28
CA HIS A 61 -9.24 -36.78 -16.67
C HIS A 61 -8.05 -36.49 -15.73
N SER A 62 -8.23 -35.67 -14.70
CA SER A 62 -7.13 -35.23 -13.82
C SER A 62 -6.98 -36.10 -12.56
N GLU A 63 -5.93 -36.93 -12.52
CA GLU A 63 -5.38 -37.49 -11.27
C GLU A 63 -4.46 -36.47 -10.52
N GLU A 64 -4.08 -35.36 -11.15
CA GLU A 64 -3.13 -34.38 -10.59
C GLU A 64 -3.82 -33.17 -9.96
N LYS A 65 -3.95 -33.17 -8.62
CA LYS A 65 -4.54 -32.07 -7.84
C LYS A 65 -3.89 -30.69 -8.06
N GLN A 66 -2.63 -30.63 -8.48
CA GLN A 66 -1.89 -29.36 -8.61
C GLN A 66 -2.25 -28.58 -9.88
N SER A 67 -2.44 -29.26 -11.01
CA SER A 67 -2.79 -28.60 -12.28
C SER A 67 -4.21 -28.03 -12.23
N PHE A 68 -5.15 -28.77 -11.63
CA PHE A 68 -6.53 -28.31 -11.45
C PHE A 68 -6.62 -27.04 -10.59
N LYS A 69 -5.85 -26.98 -9.49
CA LYS A 69 -5.83 -25.83 -8.58
C LYS A 69 -5.40 -24.54 -9.30
N HIS A 70 -4.36 -24.63 -10.14
CA HIS A 70 -3.92 -23.50 -10.94
C HIS A 70 -5.03 -22.97 -11.85
N PHE A 71 -5.75 -23.85 -12.57
CA PHE A 71 -6.85 -23.42 -13.43
C PHE A 71 -7.99 -22.77 -12.64
N ILE A 72 -8.38 -23.36 -11.51
CA ILE A 72 -9.43 -22.77 -10.67
C ILE A 72 -9.05 -21.38 -10.16
N ASP A 73 -7.80 -21.19 -9.72
CA ASP A 73 -7.35 -19.90 -9.21
C ASP A 73 -7.29 -18.83 -10.32
N GLU A 74 -6.95 -19.22 -11.56
CA GLU A 74 -7.04 -18.37 -12.75
C GLU A 74 -8.49 -17.94 -13.02
N TYR A 75 -9.43 -18.90 -13.10
CA TYR A 75 -10.84 -18.57 -13.37
C TYR A 75 -11.51 -17.80 -12.23
N LYS A 76 -11.13 -18.01 -10.96
CA LYS A 76 -11.58 -17.18 -9.83
C LYS A 76 -11.16 -15.72 -10.02
N SER A 77 -9.91 -15.51 -10.43
CA SER A 77 -9.35 -14.18 -10.63
C SER A 77 -10.08 -13.46 -11.78
N SER A 78 -10.28 -14.14 -12.91
CA SER A 78 -11.03 -13.59 -14.04
C SER A 78 -12.51 -13.33 -13.71
N LEU A 79 -13.15 -14.22 -12.94
CA LEU A 79 -14.53 -14.02 -12.50
C LEU A 79 -14.66 -12.81 -11.56
N PHE A 80 -13.69 -12.61 -10.67
CA PHE A 80 -13.66 -11.46 -9.78
C PHE A 80 -13.48 -10.16 -10.55
N GLU A 81 -12.56 -10.12 -11.51
CA GLU A 81 -12.37 -8.95 -12.38
C GLU A 81 -13.66 -8.61 -13.15
N LEU A 82 -14.32 -9.65 -13.68
CA LEU A 82 -15.62 -9.51 -14.34
C LEU A 82 -16.67 -8.92 -13.38
N PHE A 83 -16.80 -9.45 -12.16
CA PHE A 83 -17.77 -8.92 -11.18
C PHE A 83 -17.42 -7.51 -10.69
N SER A 84 -16.13 -7.19 -10.53
CA SER A 84 -15.67 -5.86 -10.16
C SER A 84 -16.09 -4.82 -11.21
N ARG A 85 -15.94 -5.15 -12.49
CA ARG A 85 -16.39 -4.30 -13.59
C ARG A 85 -17.92 -4.19 -13.66
N LEU A 86 -18.64 -5.32 -13.58
CA LEU A 86 -20.09 -5.34 -13.79
C LEU A 86 -20.89 -4.75 -12.63
N PHE A 87 -20.45 -4.97 -11.39
CA PHE A 87 -21.15 -4.55 -10.18
C PHE A 87 -20.45 -3.40 -9.44
N GLN A 88 -19.39 -2.82 -10.04
CA GLN A 88 -18.57 -1.76 -9.45
C GLN A 88 -18.03 -2.11 -8.05
N ILE A 89 -17.73 -3.40 -7.85
CA ILE A 89 -17.22 -3.90 -6.57
C ILE A 89 -15.76 -3.45 -6.43
N SER A 90 -15.42 -2.83 -5.29
CA SER A 90 -14.09 -2.29 -5.04
C SER A 90 -12.99 -3.34 -5.22
N PRO A 91 -11.88 -3.02 -5.94
CA PRO A 91 -10.72 -3.91 -6.09
C PRO A 91 -10.04 -4.30 -4.76
N ALA A 92 -10.31 -3.57 -3.68
CA ALA A 92 -9.81 -3.88 -2.34
C ALA A 92 -10.45 -5.14 -1.72
N MET A 93 -11.54 -5.65 -2.30
CA MET A 93 -12.18 -6.90 -1.89
C MET A 93 -11.41 -8.10 -2.44
N LYS A 94 -10.34 -8.52 -1.76
CA LYS A 94 -9.56 -9.69 -2.18
C LYS A 94 -10.41 -10.97 -2.13
N ASN A 95 -10.72 -11.48 -3.31
CA ASN A 95 -11.17 -12.83 -3.68
C ASN A 95 -12.43 -13.38 -3.01
N PHE A 96 -13.16 -14.18 -3.77
CA PHE A 96 -14.20 -15.09 -3.26
C PHE A 96 -13.64 -16.22 -2.38
N ASP A 97 -12.37 -16.16 -1.96
CA ASP A 97 -11.68 -17.21 -1.21
C ASP A 97 -12.39 -17.58 0.09
N PHE A 98 -13.16 -16.65 0.68
CA PHE A 98 -14.01 -16.94 1.84
C PHE A 98 -15.13 -17.96 1.56
N LEU A 99 -15.59 -18.06 0.31
CA LEU A 99 -16.56 -19.08 -0.14
C LEU A 99 -15.86 -20.44 -0.34
N PHE A 100 -14.60 -20.44 -0.77
CA PHE A 100 -13.81 -21.65 -1.02
C PHE A 100 -13.15 -22.21 0.25
N SER A 101 -13.08 -21.44 1.34
CA SER A 101 -12.44 -21.82 2.62
C SER A 101 -13.42 -22.00 3.79
N ASP A 102 -14.73 -22.00 3.54
CA ASP A 102 -15.74 -22.15 4.60
C ASP A 102 -15.74 -23.57 5.20
N LYS A 103 -15.24 -23.68 6.44
CA LYS A 103 -15.18 -24.93 7.21
C LYS A 103 -16.55 -25.61 7.39
N LYS A 104 -17.65 -24.85 7.43
CA LYS A 104 -19.01 -25.39 7.54
C LYS A 104 -19.46 -26.03 6.23
N LEU A 105 -19.12 -25.43 5.08
CA LEU A 105 -19.38 -26.01 3.78
C LEU A 105 -18.59 -27.33 3.61
N ASN A 106 -17.28 -27.31 3.92
CA ASN A 106 -16.43 -28.50 3.80
C ASN A 106 -16.93 -29.68 4.66
N LYS A 107 -17.41 -29.38 5.88
CA LYS A 107 -18.00 -30.40 6.76
C LYS A 107 -19.34 -30.94 6.21
N SER A 108 -20.11 -30.10 5.54
CA SER A 108 -21.44 -30.44 5.01
C SER A 108 -21.40 -31.21 3.69
N LEU A 109 -20.30 -31.08 2.93
CA LEU A 109 -20.04 -31.80 1.68
C LEU A 109 -19.34 -33.15 1.90
N LYS A 110 -18.93 -33.45 3.13
CA LYS A 110 -18.27 -34.72 3.48
C LYS A 110 -19.23 -35.90 3.20
N ASN A 111 -18.78 -36.84 2.39
CA ASN A 111 -19.50 -38.07 2.00
C ASN A 111 -20.77 -37.85 1.15
N LYS A 112 -20.95 -36.68 0.50
CA LYS A 112 -22.09 -36.42 -0.39
C LYS A 112 -21.75 -36.68 -1.85
N THR A 113 -22.74 -37.13 -2.59
CA THR A 113 -22.64 -37.30 -4.04
C THR A 113 -22.55 -35.94 -4.75
N ALA A 114 -22.14 -35.93 -6.02
CA ALA A 114 -21.99 -34.70 -6.79
C ALA A 114 -23.32 -33.93 -6.95
N LEU A 115 -24.43 -34.66 -7.07
CA LEU A 115 -25.78 -34.08 -7.18
C LEU A 115 -26.18 -33.39 -5.88
N GLU A 116 -26.04 -34.09 -4.74
CA GLU A 116 -26.32 -33.55 -3.40
C GLU A 116 -25.38 -32.39 -3.03
N SER A 117 -24.14 -32.43 -3.53
CA SER A 117 -23.17 -31.35 -3.33
C SER A 117 -23.55 -30.09 -4.10
N GLY A 118 -24.14 -30.22 -5.30
CA GLY A 118 -24.53 -29.09 -6.14
C GLY A 118 -25.58 -28.20 -5.49
N GLU A 119 -26.67 -28.78 -4.99
CA GLU A 119 -27.75 -28.02 -4.33
C GLU A 119 -27.24 -27.30 -3.07
N LEU A 120 -26.44 -27.98 -2.24
CA LEU A 120 -25.88 -27.39 -1.02
C LEU A 120 -24.89 -26.26 -1.29
N ILE A 121 -24.09 -26.40 -2.34
CA ILE A 121 -23.17 -25.37 -2.80
C ILE A 121 -23.96 -24.16 -3.30
N GLN A 122 -25.03 -24.38 -4.07
CA GLN A 122 -25.89 -23.33 -4.58
C GLN A 122 -26.60 -22.58 -3.45
N ASP A 123 -27.18 -23.29 -2.48
CA ASP A 123 -27.83 -22.70 -1.29
C ASP A 123 -26.84 -21.92 -0.43
N HIS A 124 -25.65 -22.48 -0.20
CA HIS A 124 -24.59 -21.82 0.55
C HIS A 124 -24.14 -20.52 -0.14
N THR A 125 -23.93 -20.58 -1.45
CA THR A 125 -23.51 -19.44 -2.26
C THR A 125 -24.57 -18.34 -2.26
N ASN A 126 -25.84 -18.72 -2.45
CA ASN A 126 -26.98 -17.82 -2.37
C ASN A 126 -27.08 -17.13 -1.01
N LEU A 127 -26.97 -17.88 0.08
CA LEU A 127 -27.07 -17.32 1.44
C LEU A 127 -25.93 -16.35 1.72
N LYS A 128 -24.68 -16.74 1.43
CA LYS A 128 -23.50 -15.93 1.70
C LYS A 128 -23.43 -14.67 0.85
N LEU A 129 -23.78 -14.76 -0.44
CA LEU A 129 -23.81 -13.59 -1.32
C LEU A 129 -24.98 -12.66 -0.95
N LYS A 130 -26.15 -13.18 -0.59
CA LYS A 130 -27.26 -12.34 -0.07
C LYS A 130 -26.89 -11.64 1.23
N ASP A 131 -26.28 -12.33 2.19
CA ASP A 131 -25.79 -11.73 3.44
C ASP A 131 -24.71 -10.68 3.18
N TYR A 132 -23.83 -10.92 2.22
CA TYR A 132 -22.77 -10.00 1.81
C TYR A 132 -23.34 -8.72 1.21
N VAL A 133 -24.27 -8.86 0.26
CA VAL A 133 -24.98 -7.74 -0.38
C VAL A 133 -25.82 -6.98 0.64
N LYS A 134 -26.50 -7.66 1.56
CA LYS A 134 -27.34 -7.03 2.59
C LYS A 134 -26.51 -6.22 3.60
N LYS A 135 -25.41 -6.77 4.10
CA LYS A 135 -24.49 -6.06 5.03
C LYS A 135 -23.90 -4.80 4.41
N ARG A 136 -23.59 -4.83 3.11
CA ARG A 136 -23.05 -3.67 2.40
C ARG A 136 -24.15 -2.68 1.97
N GLY A 137 -25.35 -3.14 1.65
CA GLY A 137 -26.51 -2.27 1.41
C GLY A 137 -26.89 -1.41 2.63
N GLU A 138 -26.48 -1.80 3.83
CA GLU A 138 -26.60 -0.99 5.06
C GLU A 138 -25.43 -0.01 5.25
N GLU A 139 -24.22 -0.32 4.76
CA GLU A 139 -23.06 0.59 4.77
C GLU A 139 -23.13 1.68 3.68
N PHE A 140 -23.93 1.47 2.62
CA PHE A 140 -24.11 2.41 1.51
C PHE A 140 -25.42 3.23 1.57
N LYS A 141 -26.16 3.17 2.68
CA LYS A 141 -27.24 4.14 2.92
C LYS A 141 -26.64 5.41 3.50
N GLU A 142 -26.51 6.44 2.66
CA GLU A 142 -26.38 7.83 3.13
C GLU A 142 -27.46 8.15 4.18
N PRO A 143 -27.17 9.01 5.17
CA PRO A 143 -28.19 9.48 6.10
C PRO A 143 -29.24 10.29 5.33
N ILE A 144 -30.42 9.70 5.14
CA ILE A 144 -31.58 10.45 4.65
C ILE A 144 -32.04 11.39 5.78
N SER A 145 -31.80 12.69 5.65
CA SER A 145 -32.73 13.74 6.11
C SER A 145 -32.25 15.16 5.79
N PRO A 146 -33.14 16.18 5.73
CA PRO A 146 -34.61 16.14 5.64
C PRO A 146 -35.20 17.22 4.69
N ARG A 147 -36.37 16.97 4.08
CA ARG A 147 -37.51 17.93 4.06
C ARG A 147 -38.72 17.39 3.31
N GLY A 148 -39.87 17.45 3.99
CA GLY A 148 -41.19 17.19 3.44
C GLY A 148 -42.26 17.38 4.51
N ASN A 149 -42.45 18.64 4.92
CA ASN A 149 -43.64 19.21 5.58
C ASN A 149 -44.23 18.48 6.80
N HIS A 150 -44.15 19.10 7.98
CA HIS A 150 -45.32 19.55 8.73
C HIS A 150 -44.94 20.63 9.75
N SER A 151 -45.76 21.67 9.74
CA SER A 151 -45.75 22.84 10.63
C SER A 151 -45.81 22.46 12.10
N ARG A 152 -44.99 23.12 12.94
CA ARG A 152 -45.45 23.85 14.15
C ARG A 152 -44.33 24.60 14.87
N GLN A 153 -44.49 25.93 14.88
CA GLN A 153 -44.25 26.92 15.94
C GLN A 153 -43.01 26.82 16.87
N HIS A 154 -42.25 27.91 16.82
CA HIS A 154 -41.37 28.45 17.86
C HIS A 154 -41.83 28.22 19.30
N THR A 155 -40.88 28.00 20.21
CA THR A 155 -40.69 28.86 21.40
C THR A 155 -39.24 28.82 21.90
N PHE A 156 -38.79 30.01 22.29
CA PHE A 156 -37.50 30.34 22.90
C PHE A 156 -37.44 29.95 24.39
N TYR A 157 -36.20 29.90 24.92
CA TYR A 157 -35.78 29.91 26.34
C TYR A 157 -36.28 28.77 27.25
N LYS A 158 -35.35 27.86 27.62
CA LYS A 158 -35.25 27.36 29.01
C LYS A 158 -33.80 27.19 29.45
N SER A 159 -33.51 27.82 30.58
CA SER A 159 -32.29 27.94 31.36
C SER A 159 -31.70 26.60 31.81
N PRO A 160 -30.41 26.54 32.24
CA PRO A 160 -29.79 25.31 32.70
C PRO A 160 -30.30 24.92 34.09
N PRO A 161 -30.49 23.63 34.39
CA PRO A 161 -30.77 23.21 35.75
C PRO A 161 -29.48 23.19 36.58
N THR A 162 -29.43 24.10 37.55
CA THR A 162 -28.59 24.05 38.75
C THR A 162 -28.94 22.83 39.60
N SER A 163 -27.95 21.97 39.90
CA SER A 163 -27.70 21.24 41.18
C SER A 163 -26.69 20.09 40.95
N PRO A 164 -26.05 19.53 41.99
CA PRO A 164 -24.93 20.08 42.75
C PRO A 164 -23.64 19.26 42.51
N LEU A 165 -22.50 19.83 42.92
CA LEU A 165 -21.16 19.21 42.92
C LEU A 165 -21.17 17.81 43.55
N PRO A 166 -20.69 16.76 42.84
CA PRO A 166 -20.25 15.54 43.49
C PRO A 166 -18.83 15.74 44.03
N THR A 167 -18.77 15.63 45.34
CA THR A 167 -17.65 15.34 46.23
C THR A 167 -16.42 14.71 45.54
N ARG A 168 -15.25 15.33 45.78
CA ARG A 168 -13.90 14.80 45.49
C ARG A 168 -13.83 13.29 45.76
N ARG A 169 -13.77 12.49 44.69
CA ARG A 169 -13.17 11.16 44.75
C ARG A 169 -11.64 11.32 44.63
N PRO A 170 -10.84 10.59 45.41
CA PRO A 170 -9.41 10.53 45.17
C PRO A 170 -9.16 9.99 43.76
N LEU A 171 -8.19 10.58 43.06
CA LEU A 171 -7.68 10.12 41.78
C LEU A 171 -7.50 8.60 41.81
N PRO A 172 -8.07 7.83 40.86
CA PRO A 172 -7.62 6.46 40.69
C PRO A 172 -6.16 6.52 40.25
N ALA A 173 -5.30 5.86 41.01
CA ALA A 173 -3.93 5.58 40.61
C ALA A 173 -3.96 5.00 39.19
N HIS A 174 -3.05 5.48 38.33
CA HIS A 174 -2.81 5.01 36.96
C HIS A 174 -3.38 3.61 36.73
N GLU A 175 -4.56 3.52 36.11
CA GLU A 175 -5.05 2.25 35.58
C GLU A 175 -4.01 1.83 34.52
N LYS A 176 -3.15 0.89 34.90
CA LYS A 176 -2.37 0.11 33.94
C LYS A 176 -3.39 -0.52 33.01
N LYS A 177 -3.54 0.05 31.80
CA LYS A 177 -4.22 -0.61 30.69
C LYS A 177 -3.43 -1.89 30.38
N THR A 178 -3.76 -2.98 31.07
CA THR A 178 -3.41 -4.33 30.65
C THR A 178 -4.18 -4.61 29.37
N ILE A 179 -3.44 -4.76 28.28
CA ILE A 179 -3.98 -5.23 27.01
C ILE A 179 -4.62 -6.60 27.26
N GLU A 180 -5.85 -6.78 26.81
CA GLU A 180 -6.58 -8.04 26.87
C GLU A 180 -5.74 -9.21 26.32
N ASP A 181 -5.86 -10.38 26.95
CA ASP A 181 -5.15 -11.67 26.73
C ASP A 181 -5.07 -12.24 25.29
N LYS A 182 -5.52 -11.49 24.27
CA LYS A 182 -5.41 -11.87 22.86
C LYS A 182 -4.10 -11.35 22.30
N GLY A 183 -3.05 -12.17 22.38
CA GLY A 183 -1.77 -11.85 21.76
C GLY A 183 -1.88 -11.44 20.28
N PHE A 184 -0.92 -10.67 19.79
CA PHE A 184 -0.91 -10.17 18.41
C PHE A 184 -0.53 -11.29 17.43
N THR A 185 -1.17 -11.29 16.26
CA THR A 185 -0.92 -12.26 15.18
C THR A 185 -0.09 -11.70 14.04
N THR A 186 0.18 -10.39 14.04
CA THR A 186 0.93 -9.69 12.98
C THR A 186 1.87 -8.66 13.58
N LEU A 187 2.94 -8.30 12.85
CA LEU A 187 3.85 -7.22 13.23
C LEU A 187 3.15 -5.86 13.33
N GLY A 188 2.21 -5.57 12.44
CA GLY A 188 1.40 -4.35 12.51
C GLY A 188 0.61 -4.24 13.82
N GLY A 189 -0.06 -5.32 14.23
CA GLY A 189 -0.80 -5.36 15.50
C GLY A 189 0.08 -5.20 16.73
N TYR A 190 1.33 -5.69 16.68
CA TYR A 190 2.32 -5.46 17.73
C TYR A 190 2.63 -3.96 17.90
N PHE A 191 2.95 -3.25 16.83
CA PHE A 191 3.25 -1.82 16.92
C PHE A 191 2.02 -1.00 17.30
N GLU A 192 0.82 -1.36 16.80
CA GLU A 192 -0.43 -0.71 17.22
C GLU A 192 -0.66 -0.83 18.72
N ALA A 193 -0.45 -2.03 19.28
CA ALA A 193 -0.50 -2.26 20.71
C ALA A 193 0.55 -1.43 21.47
N LEU A 194 1.79 -1.37 20.97
CA LEU A 194 2.88 -0.62 21.60
C LEU A 194 2.54 0.89 21.69
N PHE A 195 2.11 1.49 20.58
CA PHE A 195 1.68 2.89 20.53
C PHE A 195 0.41 3.17 21.34
N SER A 196 -0.44 2.17 21.57
CA SER A 196 -1.65 2.31 22.40
C SER A 196 -1.35 2.31 23.89
N ILE A 197 -0.19 1.77 24.30
CA ILE A 197 0.27 1.78 25.69
C ILE A 197 0.93 3.13 26.02
N ASP A 198 1.95 3.49 25.24
CA ASP A 198 2.79 4.67 25.51
C ASP A 198 3.43 5.15 24.19
N ASP A 199 2.82 6.18 23.61
CA ASP A 199 3.19 6.72 22.29
C ASP A 199 4.61 7.32 22.28
N GLU A 200 5.00 8.00 23.34
CA GLU A 200 6.31 8.65 23.46
C GLU A 200 7.42 7.61 23.56
N LYS A 201 7.25 6.60 24.43
CA LYS A 201 8.25 5.54 24.55
C LYS A 201 8.29 4.64 23.31
N ALA A 202 7.15 4.36 22.68
CA ALA A 202 7.10 3.62 21.42
C ALA A 202 7.87 4.36 20.31
N SER A 203 7.70 5.68 20.22
CA SER A 203 8.42 6.53 19.28
C SER A 203 9.92 6.49 19.53
N LYS A 204 10.34 6.67 20.79
CA LYS A 204 11.77 6.57 21.18
C LYS A 204 12.35 5.21 20.84
N PHE A 205 11.62 4.14 21.10
CA PHE A 205 12.04 2.77 20.79
C PHE A 205 12.30 2.58 19.28
N ILE A 206 11.38 3.04 18.42
CA ILE A 206 11.55 2.96 16.96
C ILE A 206 12.79 3.73 16.51
N VAL A 207 13.03 4.92 17.05
CA VAL A 207 14.19 5.74 16.72
C VAL A 207 15.50 5.08 17.18
N ASP A 208 15.53 4.56 18.41
CA ASP A 208 16.71 3.89 18.97
C ASP A 208 17.08 2.62 18.18
N LEU A 209 16.08 1.89 17.68
CA LEU A 209 16.28 0.74 16.80
C LEU A 209 16.99 1.12 15.50
N VAL A 210 16.54 2.19 14.83
CA VAL A 210 17.13 2.65 13.56
C VAL A 210 18.51 3.29 13.77
N ARG A 211 18.81 3.78 14.98
CA ARG A 211 20.13 4.33 15.32
C ARG A 211 21.15 3.29 15.76
N LYS A 212 20.81 1.98 15.75
CA LYS A 212 21.79 0.94 16.04
C LYS A 212 22.91 0.97 14.99
N LYS A 213 24.16 0.99 15.48
CA LYS A 213 25.37 1.07 14.64
C LYS A 213 25.66 -0.21 13.85
N ASP A 214 25.08 -1.34 14.25
CA ASP A 214 25.28 -2.61 13.57
C ASP A 214 24.49 -2.66 12.25
N LYS A 215 25.21 -2.74 11.13
CA LYS A 215 24.62 -2.68 9.78
C LYS A 215 23.63 -3.81 9.51
N HIS A 216 23.91 -5.01 10.01
CA HIS A 216 23.04 -6.17 9.81
C HIS A 216 21.74 -6.03 10.58
N THR A 217 21.83 -5.63 11.86
CA THR A 217 20.68 -5.34 12.71
C THR A 217 19.84 -4.19 12.13
N PHE A 218 20.48 -3.15 11.61
CA PHE A 218 19.79 -2.03 10.94
C PHE A 218 18.94 -2.51 9.76
N ALA A 219 19.52 -3.32 8.86
CA ALA A 219 18.80 -3.86 7.71
C ALA A 219 17.60 -4.73 8.14
N GLN A 220 17.79 -5.61 9.12
CA GLN A 220 16.71 -6.46 9.65
C GLN A 220 15.58 -5.64 10.29
N ILE A 221 15.91 -4.58 11.03
CA ILE A 221 14.92 -3.67 11.63
C ILE A 221 14.08 -2.99 10.54
N LEU A 222 14.71 -2.54 9.46
CA LEU A 222 13.97 -1.92 8.36
C LEU A 222 13.08 -2.91 7.62
N GLN A 223 13.49 -4.17 7.46
CA GLN A 223 12.62 -5.21 6.93
C GLN A 223 11.40 -5.45 7.83
N ILE A 224 11.61 -5.50 9.15
CA ILE A 224 10.53 -5.62 10.15
C ILE A 224 9.56 -4.44 10.03
N PHE A 225 10.07 -3.21 9.95
CA PHE A 225 9.23 -2.03 9.79
C PHE A 225 8.50 -2.01 8.46
N ASN A 226 9.12 -2.51 7.39
CA ASN A 226 8.46 -2.66 6.09
C ASN A 226 7.30 -3.66 6.15
N LEU A 227 7.44 -4.77 6.87
CA LEU A 227 6.34 -5.71 7.12
C LEU A 227 5.25 -5.11 8.03
N ALA A 228 5.65 -4.26 8.97
CA ALA A 228 4.74 -3.56 9.88
C ALA A 228 4.09 -2.29 9.28
N CYS A 229 4.35 -1.98 8.00
CA CYS A 229 4.01 -0.69 7.38
C CYS A 229 2.52 -0.33 7.38
N LYS A 230 1.61 -1.27 7.66
CA LYS A 230 0.18 -0.97 7.87
C LYS A 230 -0.03 0.01 9.04
N ASN A 231 0.90 0.05 9.98
CA ASN A 231 0.91 1.05 11.04
C ASN A 231 1.63 2.33 10.58
N ARG A 232 0.85 3.33 10.17
CA ARG A 232 1.34 4.63 9.71
C ARG A 232 2.12 5.44 10.77
N LYS A 233 2.01 5.11 12.05
CA LYS A 233 2.80 5.79 13.09
C LYS A 233 4.29 5.50 12.97
N ILE A 234 4.68 4.35 12.41
CA ILE A 234 6.10 4.03 12.18
C ILE A 234 6.70 5.03 11.20
N SER A 235 6.06 5.23 10.03
CA SER A 235 6.54 6.19 9.03
C SER A 235 6.53 7.63 9.56
N GLN A 236 5.50 8.00 10.32
CA GLN A 236 5.43 9.30 10.99
C GLN A 236 6.62 9.53 11.93
N VAL A 237 6.84 8.62 12.89
CA VAL A 237 7.94 8.74 13.87
C VAL A 237 9.30 8.86 13.18
N LEU A 238 9.56 8.01 12.18
CA LEU A 238 10.82 8.04 11.44
C LEU A 238 11.01 9.38 10.71
N SER A 239 9.97 9.90 10.06
CA SER A 239 10.03 11.16 9.32
C SER A 239 10.23 12.39 10.21
N GLU A 240 9.72 12.36 11.44
CA GLU A 240 9.75 13.48 12.39
C GLU A 240 11.06 13.51 13.22
N HIS A 241 11.62 12.34 13.56
CA HIS A 241 12.69 12.25 14.56
C HIS A 241 14.08 11.94 13.99
N LEU A 242 14.17 11.55 12.72
CA LEU A 242 15.44 11.29 12.05
C LEU A 242 15.97 12.53 11.34
N SER A 243 17.29 12.73 11.43
CA SER A 243 18.00 13.71 10.62
C SER A 243 17.94 13.34 9.13
N GLU A 244 18.27 14.28 8.25
CA GLU A 244 18.27 14.03 6.81
C GLU A 244 19.20 12.89 6.38
N ASP A 245 20.39 12.82 6.94
CA ASP A 245 21.36 11.77 6.59
C ASP A 245 20.90 10.40 7.11
N GLU A 246 20.28 10.34 8.28
CA GLU A 246 19.65 9.12 8.80
C GLU A 246 18.48 8.68 7.89
N MET A 247 17.65 9.63 7.45
CA MET A 247 16.56 9.34 6.51
C MET A 247 17.08 8.80 5.18
N LEU A 248 18.18 9.36 4.65
CA LEU A 248 18.79 8.86 3.42
C LEU A 248 19.37 7.45 3.58
N ALA A 249 19.93 7.12 4.74
CA ALA A 249 20.34 5.76 5.05
C ALA A 249 19.15 4.78 5.09
N VAL A 250 18.03 5.20 5.68
CA VAL A 250 16.78 4.43 5.67
C VAL A 250 16.27 4.22 4.24
N TYR A 251 16.19 5.28 3.42
CA TYR A 251 15.77 5.18 2.03
C TYR A 251 16.66 4.26 1.20
N SER A 252 17.98 4.38 1.35
CA SER A 252 18.95 3.53 0.66
C SER A 252 18.73 2.05 0.95
N HIS A 253 18.40 1.68 2.18
CA HIS A 253 18.11 0.29 2.54
C HIS A 253 16.74 -0.16 2.04
N LEU A 254 15.69 0.66 2.20
CA LEU A 254 14.35 0.29 1.75
C LEU A 254 14.26 0.10 0.24
N LEU A 255 14.97 0.91 -0.55
CA LEU A 255 15.07 0.75 -2.01
C LEU A 255 15.63 -0.62 -2.42
N LYS A 256 16.55 -1.21 -1.63
CA LYS A 256 17.11 -2.53 -1.91
C LYS A 256 16.06 -3.63 -1.80
N PHE A 257 15.03 -3.45 -0.98
CA PHE A 257 13.94 -4.42 -0.76
C PHE A 257 12.87 -4.38 -1.85
N GLU A 258 12.83 -3.34 -2.68
CA GLU A 258 11.82 -3.20 -3.74
C GLU A 258 12.20 -4.08 -4.95
N PRO A 259 11.43 -5.13 -5.27
CA PRO A 259 11.68 -5.93 -6.47
C PRO A 259 11.41 -5.11 -7.73
N LEU A 260 12.06 -5.42 -8.85
CA LEU A 260 11.98 -4.59 -10.05
C LEU A 260 10.54 -4.56 -10.62
N GLU A 261 9.83 -5.68 -10.58
CA GLU A 261 8.50 -5.85 -11.17
C GLU A 261 7.43 -4.99 -10.49
N THR A 262 7.56 -4.78 -9.17
CA THR A 262 6.63 -3.97 -8.37
C THR A 262 7.30 -2.74 -7.76
N TRP A 263 8.44 -2.32 -8.33
CA TRP A 263 9.33 -1.31 -7.74
C TRP A 263 8.58 -0.03 -7.37
N CYS A 264 8.52 0.24 -6.06
CA CYS A 264 7.82 1.39 -5.47
C CYS A 264 6.33 1.50 -5.86
N ARG A 265 5.64 0.39 -6.20
CA ARG A 265 4.20 0.34 -6.52
C ARG A 265 3.33 -0.19 -5.38
N SER A 266 3.91 -0.92 -4.44
CA SER A 266 3.26 -1.39 -3.22
C SER A 266 3.01 -0.24 -2.22
N ASP A 267 2.17 -0.46 -1.21
CA ASP A 267 1.97 0.48 -0.08
C ASP A 267 2.94 0.19 1.08
N ASN A 268 4.18 -0.13 0.72
CA ASN A 268 5.28 -0.42 1.64
C ASN A 268 5.69 0.83 2.46
N LEU A 269 6.62 0.64 3.40
CA LEU A 269 7.08 1.73 4.27
C LEU A 269 7.68 2.91 3.48
N LEU A 270 8.40 2.61 2.40
CA LEU A 270 9.11 3.60 1.58
C LEU A 270 8.16 4.69 1.03
N PRO A 271 7.09 4.38 0.28
CA PRO A 271 6.09 5.37 -0.13
C PRO A 271 5.50 6.22 1.01
N GLN A 272 5.31 5.64 2.19
CA GLN A 272 4.69 6.33 3.32
C GLN A 272 5.62 7.36 3.97
N LEU A 273 6.93 7.08 4.01
CA LEU A 273 7.93 7.99 4.58
C LEU A 273 8.01 9.31 3.81
N PHE A 274 7.70 9.29 2.51
CA PHE A 274 7.66 10.52 1.73
C PHE A 274 6.52 11.43 2.19
N LEU A 275 5.31 10.91 2.37
CA LEU A 275 4.11 11.74 2.57
C LEU A 275 4.07 12.53 3.90
N ALA A 276 5.02 12.29 4.82
CA ALA A 276 4.96 12.77 6.19
C ALA A 276 5.73 14.09 6.47
N LYS A 277 6.56 14.61 5.55
CA LYS A 277 7.36 15.82 5.81
C LYS A 277 6.68 17.14 5.40
N GLN A 278 6.77 18.14 6.28
CA GLN A 278 6.19 19.49 6.13
C GLN A 278 6.75 20.28 4.94
N GLU A 279 8.02 20.06 4.56
CA GLU A 279 8.66 20.69 3.39
C GLU A 279 7.97 20.35 2.06
N GLN A 280 7.12 19.30 2.06
CA GLN A 280 6.33 18.95 0.89
C GLN A 280 5.13 19.85 0.67
N VAL A 281 4.69 20.62 1.67
CA VAL A 281 3.51 21.49 1.51
C VAL A 281 3.75 22.51 0.40
N ALA A 282 4.89 23.22 0.44
CA ALA A 282 5.23 24.21 -0.59
C ALA A 282 5.43 23.57 -1.98
N PHE A 283 6.06 22.40 -2.05
CA PHE A 283 6.20 21.66 -3.30
C PHE A 283 4.84 21.24 -3.88
N LYS A 284 3.94 20.72 -3.04
CA LYS A 284 2.58 20.30 -3.43
C LYS A 284 1.73 21.49 -3.86
N GLU A 285 1.83 22.62 -3.17
CA GLU A 285 1.15 23.86 -3.54
C GLU A 285 1.63 24.38 -4.90
N SER A 286 2.95 24.50 -5.10
CA SER A 286 3.50 24.91 -6.39
C SER A 286 3.13 23.93 -7.51
N THR A 287 3.16 22.63 -7.25
CA THR A 287 2.73 21.59 -8.21
C THR A 287 1.26 21.78 -8.58
N TRP A 288 0.39 22.01 -7.59
CA TRP A 288 -1.03 22.24 -7.79
C TRP A 288 -1.31 23.51 -8.61
N GLU A 289 -0.60 24.61 -8.33
CA GLU A 289 -0.74 25.86 -9.08
C GLU A 289 -0.42 25.68 -10.57
N GLN A 290 0.67 24.98 -10.87
CA GLN A 290 1.08 24.74 -12.26
C GLN A 290 0.11 23.83 -12.99
N ILE A 291 -0.37 22.77 -12.34
CA ILE A 291 -1.40 21.90 -12.90
C ILE A 291 -2.69 22.69 -13.15
N SER A 292 -3.11 23.51 -12.18
CA SER A 292 -4.33 24.32 -12.27
C SER A 292 -4.25 25.36 -13.38
N SER A 293 -3.04 25.78 -13.77
CA SER A 293 -2.85 26.67 -14.92
C SER A 293 -3.32 26.07 -16.25
N LEU A 294 -3.50 24.74 -16.34
CA LEU A 294 -4.04 24.06 -17.52
C LEU A 294 -5.57 24.17 -17.61
N SER A 295 -6.27 24.44 -16.51
CA SER A 295 -7.74 24.46 -16.48
C SER A 295 -8.37 25.41 -17.50
N PRO A 296 -7.89 26.66 -17.71
CA PRO A 296 -8.45 27.55 -18.73
C PRO A 296 -8.32 27.02 -20.16
N PHE A 297 -7.28 26.24 -20.45
CA PHE A 297 -7.06 25.64 -21.77
C PHE A 297 -7.94 24.41 -21.96
N ILE A 298 -8.04 23.56 -20.93
CA ILE A 298 -8.91 22.38 -20.95
C ILE A 298 -10.38 22.78 -21.03
N ALA A 299 -10.78 23.88 -20.41
CA ALA A 299 -12.16 24.37 -20.49
C ALA A 299 -12.61 24.74 -21.92
N ARG A 300 -11.65 25.01 -22.83
CA ARG A 300 -11.94 25.23 -24.25
C ARG A 300 -12.10 23.93 -25.04
N ILE A 301 -11.61 22.83 -24.50
CA ILE A 301 -11.89 21.50 -25.01
C ILE A 301 -13.26 21.10 -24.46
N ASN A 302 -14.30 21.18 -25.29
CA ASN A 302 -15.65 20.80 -24.92
C ASN A 302 -15.75 19.27 -24.80
N ILE A 303 -15.37 18.75 -23.63
CA ILE A 303 -15.41 17.32 -23.31
C ILE A 303 -16.86 16.93 -23.03
N ASP A 304 -17.37 15.97 -23.81
CA ASP A 304 -18.69 15.39 -23.59
C ASP A 304 -18.65 14.44 -22.40
N ILE A 305 -19.09 14.93 -21.25
CA ILE A 305 -19.07 14.21 -19.96
C ILE A 305 -19.93 12.94 -20.00
N GLU A 306 -21.02 12.93 -20.75
CA GLU A 306 -21.95 11.79 -20.85
C GLU A 306 -21.35 10.67 -21.70
N ASN A 307 -20.64 11.05 -22.77
CA ASN A 307 -19.97 10.12 -23.67
C ASN A 307 -18.51 9.83 -23.30
N TYR A 308 -17.93 10.53 -22.33
CA TYR A 308 -16.56 10.25 -21.86
C TYR A 308 -16.39 8.83 -21.29
N THR A 309 -17.49 8.16 -20.93
CA THR A 309 -17.51 6.74 -20.53
C THR A 309 -17.84 5.77 -21.67
N THR A 310 -18.34 6.26 -22.80
CA THR A 310 -18.64 5.46 -23.99
C THR A 310 -17.45 5.57 -24.96
N GLN A 311 -17.18 4.55 -25.78
CA GLN A 311 -16.03 4.54 -26.72
C GLN A 311 -16.28 5.46 -27.95
N GLN A 312 -17.04 6.54 -27.78
CA GLN A 312 -17.36 7.51 -28.84
C GLN A 312 -16.45 8.73 -28.74
N ILE A 313 -16.49 9.60 -29.77
CA ILE A 313 -15.79 10.90 -29.75
C ILE A 313 -16.25 11.66 -28.51
N ASP A 314 -15.33 11.90 -27.59
CA ASP A 314 -15.60 12.41 -26.26
C ASP A 314 -15.28 13.90 -26.12
N PHE A 315 -14.97 14.60 -27.22
CA PHE A 315 -14.71 16.04 -27.20
C PHE A 315 -14.95 16.78 -28.53
N GLN A 316 -15.10 18.10 -28.43
CA GLN A 316 -15.06 19.05 -29.54
C GLN A 316 -14.07 20.18 -29.20
N ALA A 317 -13.17 20.54 -30.11
CA ALA A 317 -12.23 21.64 -29.94
C ALA A 317 -11.72 22.16 -31.29
N GLU A 318 -11.40 23.44 -31.36
CA GLU A 318 -10.70 24.01 -32.51
C GLU A 318 -9.21 23.58 -32.52
N PRO A 319 -8.58 23.41 -33.70
CA PRO A 319 -7.17 23.01 -33.79
C PRO A 319 -6.21 23.94 -33.03
N GLU A 320 -6.52 25.24 -33.01
CA GLU A 320 -5.73 26.24 -32.28
C GLU A 320 -5.80 26.04 -30.77
N ASP A 321 -6.97 25.68 -30.21
CA ASP A 321 -7.11 25.40 -28.79
C ASP A 321 -6.38 24.11 -28.37
N ILE A 322 -6.37 23.11 -29.25
CA ILE A 322 -5.58 21.88 -29.06
C ILE A 322 -4.08 22.21 -29.03
N SER A 323 -3.59 23.00 -30.00
CA SER A 323 -2.18 23.41 -30.05
C SER A 323 -1.78 24.21 -28.82
N ASN A 324 -2.59 25.19 -28.42
CA ASN A 324 -2.35 26.01 -27.23
C ASN A 324 -2.30 25.16 -25.94
N LEU A 325 -3.21 24.19 -25.81
CA LEU A 325 -3.19 23.25 -24.69
C LEU A 325 -1.95 22.36 -24.71
N GLN A 326 -1.53 21.86 -25.87
CA GLN A 326 -0.32 21.05 -26.02
C GLN A 326 0.94 21.83 -25.63
N ASP A 327 1.06 23.08 -26.07
CA ASP A 327 2.20 23.94 -25.74
C ASP A 327 2.24 24.27 -24.25
N GLN A 328 1.10 24.65 -23.65
CA GLN A 328 1.04 24.88 -22.22
C GLN A 328 1.33 23.60 -21.42
N PHE A 329 0.87 22.45 -21.90
CA PHE A 329 1.13 21.17 -21.27
C PHE A 329 2.62 20.79 -21.31
N ARG A 330 3.32 21.07 -22.42
CA ARG A 330 4.80 20.93 -22.51
C ARG A 330 5.49 21.78 -21.44
N HIS A 331 5.09 23.05 -21.32
CA HIS A 331 5.67 23.96 -20.33
C HIS A 331 5.43 23.49 -18.89
N VAL A 332 4.22 23.06 -18.56
CA VAL A 332 3.89 22.54 -17.22
C VAL A 332 4.71 21.28 -16.93
N LEU A 333 4.84 20.34 -17.87
CA LEU A 333 5.66 19.14 -17.70
C LEU A 333 7.14 19.47 -17.44
N GLN A 334 7.72 20.40 -18.21
CA GLN A 334 9.10 20.84 -18.02
C GLN A 334 9.29 21.50 -16.64
N TYR A 335 8.33 22.31 -16.19
CA TYR A 335 8.37 22.92 -14.87
C TYR A 335 8.31 21.86 -13.77
N LEU A 336 7.30 20.98 -13.81
CA LEU A 336 7.04 19.99 -12.75
C LEU A 336 8.19 18.99 -12.59
N LEU A 337 8.87 18.68 -13.70
CA LEU A 337 9.99 17.73 -13.74
C LEU A 337 11.36 18.42 -13.67
N SER A 338 11.40 19.73 -13.43
CA SER A 338 12.65 20.46 -13.23
C SER A 338 13.24 20.14 -11.84
N PRO A 339 14.49 19.64 -11.76
CA PRO A 339 15.12 19.26 -10.50
C PRO A 339 15.17 20.36 -9.44
N ASP A 340 15.29 21.62 -9.86
CA ASP A 340 15.33 22.79 -8.97
C ASP A 340 14.02 23.00 -8.20
N ARG A 341 12.92 22.37 -8.64
CA ARG A 341 11.62 22.41 -7.96
C ARG A 341 11.50 21.36 -6.86
N PHE A 342 12.32 20.32 -6.86
CA PHE A 342 12.27 19.30 -5.83
C PHE A 342 12.96 19.79 -4.54
N PRO A 343 12.39 19.53 -3.35
CA PRO A 343 13.07 19.80 -2.08
C PRO A 343 14.46 19.13 -2.00
N PRO A 344 15.45 19.70 -1.30
CA PRO A 344 16.82 19.17 -1.25
C PRO A 344 16.91 17.70 -0.84
N LEU A 345 16.18 17.29 0.20
CA LEU A 345 16.12 15.89 0.63
C LEU A 345 15.51 14.98 -0.44
N MET A 346 14.49 15.45 -1.17
CA MET A 346 13.88 14.73 -2.27
C MET A 346 14.86 14.57 -3.43
N GLN A 347 15.64 15.60 -3.79
CA GLN A 347 16.69 15.49 -4.81
C GLN A 347 17.72 14.41 -4.43
N ARG A 348 18.23 14.43 -3.19
CA ARG A 348 19.18 13.43 -2.69
C ARG A 348 18.59 12.02 -2.72
N PHE A 349 17.33 11.87 -2.31
CA PHE A 349 16.61 10.60 -2.40
C PHE A 349 16.44 10.13 -3.86
N LEU A 350 16.05 11.01 -4.77
CA LEU A 350 15.86 10.69 -6.19
C LEU A 350 17.16 10.20 -6.83
N LYS A 351 18.32 10.75 -6.45
CA LYS A 351 19.63 10.21 -6.86
C LYS A 351 19.82 8.76 -6.40
N LEU A 352 19.52 8.45 -5.14
CA LEU A 352 19.57 7.08 -4.62
C LEU A 352 18.62 6.14 -5.35
N ALA A 353 17.40 6.61 -5.63
CA ALA A 353 16.37 5.85 -6.32
C ALA A 353 16.78 5.51 -7.76
N TYR A 354 17.33 6.49 -8.49
CA TYR A 354 17.87 6.24 -9.84
C TYR A 354 19.06 5.28 -9.81
N ALA A 355 19.98 5.42 -8.84
CA ALA A 355 21.12 4.51 -8.72
C ALA A 355 20.67 3.05 -8.47
N ASP A 356 19.63 2.83 -7.66
CA ASP A 356 19.05 1.50 -7.47
C ASP A 356 18.40 0.96 -8.75
N LEU A 357 17.64 1.78 -9.48
CA LEU A 357 17.05 1.40 -10.76
C LEU A 357 18.11 1.09 -11.82
N ALA A 358 19.10 1.94 -11.99
CA ALA A 358 20.18 1.75 -12.96
C ALA A 358 20.94 0.43 -12.74
N ARG A 359 20.98 -0.06 -11.49
CA ARG A 359 21.56 -1.36 -11.14
C ARG A 359 20.64 -2.54 -11.47
N LYS A 360 19.32 -2.38 -11.35
CA LYS A 360 18.33 -3.46 -11.53
C LYS A 360 17.83 -3.57 -12.97
N CYS A 361 17.73 -2.46 -13.69
CA CYS A 361 17.21 -2.41 -15.04
C CYS A 361 18.25 -2.86 -16.08
N PRO A 362 17.81 -3.51 -17.17
CA PRO A 362 18.72 -3.98 -18.23
C PRO A 362 19.27 -2.84 -19.09
N THR A 363 18.58 -1.70 -19.18
CA THR A 363 19.01 -0.55 -19.99
C THR A 363 18.85 0.78 -19.24
N PRO A 364 19.71 1.79 -19.52
CA PRO A 364 19.58 3.12 -18.94
C PRO A 364 18.26 3.82 -19.31
N GLU A 365 17.75 3.56 -20.52
CA GLU A 365 16.48 4.09 -20.99
C GLU A 365 15.31 3.54 -20.18
N GLU A 366 15.30 2.23 -19.92
CA GLU A 366 14.28 1.62 -19.06
C GLU A 366 14.37 2.11 -17.62
N ALA A 367 15.59 2.27 -17.08
CA ALA A 367 15.80 2.85 -15.75
C ALA A 367 15.22 4.27 -15.67
N MET A 368 15.52 5.12 -16.66
CA MET A 368 15.01 6.50 -16.73
C MET A 368 13.49 6.53 -16.86
N ARG A 369 12.92 5.65 -17.67
CA ARG A 369 11.47 5.51 -17.85
C ARG A 369 10.77 5.12 -16.54
N MET A 370 11.29 4.11 -15.84
CA MET A 370 10.75 3.68 -14.54
C MET A 370 10.94 4.76 -13.47
N PHE A 371 12.06 5.47 -13.50
CA PHE A 371 12.35 6.59 -12.61
C PHE A 371 11.37 7.74 -12.82
N LEU A 372 11.12 8.13 -14.06
CA LEU A 372 10.12 9.14 -14.41
C LEU A 372 8.71 8.69 -14.01
N ALA A 373 8.35 7.43 -14.28
CA ALA A 373 7.06 6.87 -13.88
C ALA A 373 6.85 6.97 -12.38
N PHE A 374 7.90 6.70 -11.59
CA PHE A 374 7.89 6.81 -10.14
C PHE A 374 7.72 8.24 -9.65
N ILE A 375 8.45 9.20 -10.24
CA ILE A 375 8.31 10.62 -9.88
C ILE A 375 6.84 11.07 -10.05
N LEU A 376 6.26 10.75 -11.21
CA LEU A 376 4.89 11.10 -11.55
C LEU A 376 3.89 10.42 -10.61
N LEU A 377 4.03 9.10 -10.41
CA LEU A 377 3.09 8.30 -9.63
C LEU A 377 3.10 8.65 -8.13
N ARG A 378 4.26 8.97 -7.56
CA ARG A 378 4.43 9.11 -6.11
C ARG A 378 4.55 10.55 -5.61
N PHE A 379 4.87 11.51 -6.47
CA PHE A 379 5.04 12.90 -6.03
C PHE A 379 4.09 13.88 -6.74
N ILE A 380 3.83 13.71 -8.04
CA ILE A 380 3.03 14.67 -8.81
C ILE A 380 1.55 14.28 -8.80
N ASN A 381 1.22 13.07 -9.23
CA ASN A 381 -0.16 12.59 -9.34
C ASN A 381 -0.94 12.58 -8.01
N PRO A 382 -0.33 12.27 -6.84
CA PRO A 382 -1.04 12.33 -5.57
C PRO A 382 -1.57 13.72 -5.21
N VAL A 383 -0.97 14.80 -5.73
CA VAL A 383 -1.44 16.17 -5.49
C VAL A 383 -2.87 16.38 -6.01
N PHE A 384 -3.24 15.71 -7.12
CA PHE A 384 -4.61 15.75 -7.66
C PHE A 384 -5.63 15.12 -6.71
N VAL A 385 -5.23 14.03 -6.05
CA VAL A 385 -6.09 13.29 -5.11
C VAL A 385 -6.24 14.07 -3.82
N GLU A 386 -5.15 14.64 -3.30
CA GLU A 386 -5.16 15.44 -2.06
C GLU A 386 -5.97 16.73 -2.19
N LYS A 387 -5.97 17.35 -3.37
CA LYS A 387 -6.73 18.59 -3.65
C LYS A 387 -8.14 18.32 -4.17
N ALA A 388 -8.58 17.06 -4.25
CA ALA A 388 -9.95 16.74 -4.60
C ALA A 388 -10.92 17.10 -3.47
N SER A 389 -11.92 17.92 -3.78
CA SER A 389 -13.03 18.24 -2.90
C SER A 389 -14.20 17.27 -3.14
N PRO A 390 -14.90 16.84 -2.08
CA PRO A 390 -16.18 16.13 -2.22
C PRO A 390 -17.25 16.92 -3.00
N GLN A 391 -17.07 18.24 -3.15
CA GLN A 391 -17.99 19.14 -3.84
C GLN A 391 -17.63 19.36 -5.32
N ASP A 392 -16.57 18.72 -5.81
CA ASP A 392 -16.14 18.93 -7.20
C ASP A 392 -17.18 18.40 -8.19
N SER A 393 -17.38 19.16 -9.26
CA SER A 393 -18.28 18.76 -10.34
C SER A 393 -17.76 17.53 -11.09
N GLN A 394 -18.65 16.77 -11.72
CA GLN A 394 -18.28 15.63 -12.56
C GLN A 394 -17.28 16.02 -13.66
N SER A 395 -17.40 17.24 -14.20
CA SER A 395 -16.44 17.82 -15.14
C SER A 395 -15.03 17.92 -14.55
N GLN A 396 -14.89 18.46 -13.33
CA GLN A 396 -13.60 18.60 -12.66
C GLN A 396 -12.98 17.24 -12.32
N ILE A 397 -13.79 16.24 -11.95
CA ILE A 397 -13.32 14.87 -11.72
C ILE A 397 -12.77 14.26 -13.02
N ILE A 398 -13.49 14.41 -14.13
CA ILE A 398 -13.06 13.93 -15.45
C ILE A 398 -11.79 14.62 -15.92
N GLN A 399 -11.72 15.94 -15.83
CA GLN A 399 -10.54 16.72 -16.23
C GLN A 399 -9.28 16.29 -15.46
N ARG A 400 -9.40 16.06 -14.15
CA ARG A 400 -8.26 15.57 -13.35
C ARG A 400 -7.84 14.17 -13.75
N ARG A 401 -8.78 13.28 -14.07
CA ARG A 401 -8.47 11.93 -14.56
C ARG A 401 -7.74 11.98 -15.90
N ILE A 402 -8.19 12.83 -16.82
CA ILE A 402 -7.51 13.08 -18.10
C ILE A 402 -6.07 13.53 -17.86
N LEU A 403 -5.89 14.57 -17.03
CA LEU A 403 -4.57 15.13 -16.75
C LEU A 403 -3.64 14.14 -16.07
N THR A 404 -4.14 13.39 -15.08
CA THR A 404 -3.34 12.38 -14.36
C THR A 404 -2.85 11.30 -15.33
N ASN A 405 -3.72 10.84 -16.23
CA ASN A 405 -3.37 9.86 -17.27
C ASN A 405 -2.40 10.44 -18.31
N ALA A 406 -2.63 11.67 -18.77
CA ALA A 406 -1.73 12.41 -19.65
C ALA A 406 -0.33 12.52 -19.05
N LEU A 407 -0.22 13.00 -17.81
CA LEU A 407 1.04 13.12 -17.10
C LEU A 407 1.73 11.75 -16.99
N GLN A 408 1.04 10.70 -16.55
CA GLN A 408 1.65 9.38 -16.42
C GLN A 408 2.12 8.81 -17.77
N SER A 409 1.41 9.10 -18.87
CA SER A 409 1.68 8.52 -20.19
C SER A 409 3.03 8.92 -20.79
N ILE A 410 3.66 10.01 -20.32
CA ILE A 410 5.03 10.38 -20.75
C ILE A 410 6.06 9.30 -20.37
N SER A 411 5.79 8.54 -19.32
CA SER A 411 6.62 7.43 -18.84
C SER A 411 6.29 6.08 -19.48
N SER A 412 5.25 6.00 -20.33
CA SER A 412 4.87 4.76 -21.01
C SER A 412 5.75 4.50 -22.24
N PRO A 413 6.08 3.25 -22.61
CA PRO A 413 6.82 2.95 -23.84
C PRO A 413 6.14 3.54 -25.07
N SER A 414 6.95 3.95 -26.04
CA SER A 414 6.47 4.52 -27.32
C SER A 414 5.91 3.44 -28.25
N SER A 415 6.40 2.21 -28.09
CA SER A 415 5.94 1.02 -28.81
C SER A 415 4.66 0.40 -28.24
N CYS A 416 4.14 0.91 -27.11
CA CYS A 416 2.89 0.43 -26.55
C CYS A 416 1.74 0.99 -27.41
N THR A 417 1.38 0.25 -28.46
CA THR A 417 0.05 0.30 -29.04
C THR A 417 -0.88 -0.36 -28.02
N GLU A 418 -1.41 0.42 -27.07
CA GLU A 418 -2.51 -0.08 -26.25
C GLU A 418 -3.61 -0.51 -27.22
N SER A 419 -4.28 -1.63 -26.91
CA SER A 419 -5.40 -2.07 -27.73
C SER A 419 -6.41 -0.92 -27.84
N LEU A 420 -6.82 -0.60 -29.07
CA LEU A 420 -7.81 0.44 -29.43
C LEU A 420 -9.11 0.45 -28.60
N THR A 421 -9.33 -0.56 -27.78
CA THR A 421 -10.51 -0.79 -26.93
C THR A 421 -10.49 -0.07 -25.58
N GLY A 422 -9.45 0.70 -25.23
CA GLY A 422 -9.36 1.42 -23.95
C GLY A 422 -8.91 2.89 -24.02
N GLU A 423 -8.37 3.35 -25.15
CA GLU A 423 -7.85 4.71 -25.29
C GLU A 423 -8.96 5.70 -25.66
N ARG A 424 -9.06 6.80 -24.90
CA ARG A 424 -10.03 7.88 -25.13
C ARG A 424 -9.51 8.88 -26.16
N HIS A 425 -10.40 9.47 -26.98
CA HIS A 425 -9.98 10.37 -28.05
C HIS A 425 -9.26 11.60 -27.50
N VAL A 426 -9.70 12.18 -26.38
CA VAL A 426 -8.97 13.26 -25.68
C VAL A 426 -7.52 12.88 -25.40
N GLN A 427 -7.27 11.67 -24.88
CA GLN A 427 -5.92 11.24 -24.52
C GLN A 427 -5.02 11.12 -25.76
N ARG A 428 -5.55 10.49 -26.81
CA ARG A 428 -4.82 10.19 -28.04
C ARG A 428 -4.61 11.42 -28.91
N ASP A 429 -5.63 12.24 -29.09
CA ASP A 429 -5.62 13.31 -30.09
C ASP A 429 -5.04 14.61 -29.51
N ILE A 430 -5.13 14.81 -28.19
CA ILE A 430 -4.62 16.02 -27.52
C ILE A 430 -3.26 15.74 -26.86
N PHE A 431 -3.13 14.69 -26.04
CA PHE A 431 -1.94 14.55 -25.20
C PHE A 431 -0.82 13.71 -25.82
N TYR A 432 -1.11 12.66 -26.58
CA TYR A 432 -0.06 11.83 -27.20
C TYR A 432 0.90 12.58 -28.14
N PRO A 433 0.48 13.59 -28.92
CA PRO A 433 1.41 14.41 -29.70
C PRO A 433 2.50 15.09 -28.86
N VAL A 434 2.29 15.22 -27.55
CA VAL A 434 3.30 15.68 -26.58
C VAL A 434 3.91 14.50 -25.83
N THR A 435 3.10 13.62 -25.25
CA THR A 435 3.57 12.62 -24.31
C THR A 435 4.23 11.43 -24.99
N LYS A 436 4.03 11.21 -26.29
CA LYS A 436 4.69 10.17 -27.12
C LYS A 436 5.75 10.76 -28.06
N ASP A 437 5.98 12.07 -28.01
CA ASP A 437 7.07 12.75 -28.74
C ASP A 437 8.43 12.35 -28.14
N GLU A 438 9.18 11.54 -28.89
CA GLU A 438 10.51 11.06 -28.52
C GLU A 438 11.52 12.18 -28.25
N ALA A 439 11.50 13.24 -29.05
CA ALA A 439 12.43 14.35 -28.87
C ALA A 439 12.13 15.07 -27.55
N PHE A 440 10.85 15.30 -27.26
CA PHE A 440 10.42 15.90 -26.01
C PHE A 440 10.74 15.01 -24.79
N ARG A 441 10.47 13.70 -24.86
CA ARG A 441 10.84 12.74 -23.80
C ARG A 441 12.33 12.77 -23.49
N ARG A 442 13.17 12.72 -24.52
CA ARG A 442 14.64 12.82 -24.36
C ARG A 442 15.04 14.14 -23.72
N SER A 443 14.37 15.24 -24.05
CA SER A 443 14.63 16.54 -23.40
C SER A 443 14.32 16.50 -21.89
N ILE A 444 13.24 15.84 -21.48
CA ILE A 444 12.89 15.65 -20.07
C ILE A 444 13.90 14.71 -19.37
N HIS A 445 14.30 13.63 -20.01
CA HIS A 445 15.33 12.73 -19.48
C HIS A 445 16.66 13.47 -19.29
N HIS A 446 17.05 14.30 -20.25
CA HIS A 446 18.26 15.11 -20.15
C HIS A 446 18.17 16.16 -19.04
N LEU A 447 17.01 16.81 -18.89
CA LEU A 447 16.74 17.75 -17.80
C LEU A 447 16.92 17.10 -16.43
N LEU A 448 16.31 15.92 -16.23
CA LEU A 448 16.43 15.16 -14.98
C LEU A 448 17.86 14.67 -14.74
N SER A 449 18.51 14.10 -15.75
CA SER A 449 19.88 13.59 -15.64
C SER A 449 20.87 14.68 -15.23
N THR A 450 20.80 15.83 -15.92
CA THR A 450 21.71 16.95 -15.71
C THR A 450 21.43 17.65 -14.38
N GLY A 451 20.18 18.01 -14.12
CA GLY A 451 19.83 18.77 -12.92
C GLY A 451 19.98 17.95 -11.62
N LEU A 452 19.75 16.63 -11.66
CA LEU A 452 20.04 15.75 -10.52
C LEU A 452 21.48 15.22 -10.50
N GLN A 453 22.28 15.47 -11.53
CA GLN A 453 23.65 14.95 -11.68
C GLN A 453 23.72 13.42 -11.53
N LEU A 454 22.84 12.71 -12.24
CA LEU A 454 22.66 11.25 -12.09
C LEU A 454 23.89 10.44 -12.52
N GLU A 455 24.64 10.95 -13.51
CA GLU A 455 25.85 10.31 -14.04
C GLU A 455 26.95 10.12 -12.98
N ASN A 456 27.07 11.06 -12.05
CA ASN A 456 28.06 11.00 -10.95
C ASN A 456 27.67 10.01 -9.85
N THR A 457 26.41 9.58 -9.80
CA THR A 457 25.89 8.76 -8.70
C THR A 457 26.20 7.27 -8.90
N ILE A 458 26.36 6.83 -10.16
CA ILE A 458 26.63 5.42 -10.51
C ILE A 458 28.06 5.02 -10.10
N THR A 459 29.00 5.97 -10.10
CA THR A 459 30.42 5.75 -9.76
C THR A 459 30.70 5.73 -8.26
N GLU A 460 29.89 6.40 -7.43
CA GLU A 460 30.11 6.51 -5.98
C GLU A 460 29.55 5.32 -5.16
N HIS A 461 28.64 4.52 -5.72
CA HIS A 461 27.95 3.44 -5.01
C HIS A 461 28.37 2.07 -5.56
N GLY A 462 29.62 1.70 -5.30
CA GLY A 462 30.24 0.44 -5.70
C GLY A 462 29.53 -0.84 -5.18
N CYS A 463 29.50 -1.83 -6.07
CA CYS A 463 29.03 -3.22 -6.02
C CYS A 463 28.84 -3.91 -4.65
N SER A 464 27.65 -4.46 -4.39
CA SER A 464 27.34 -5.89 -4.59
C SER A 464 25.82 -6.10 -4.48
N ALA A 465 25.20 -6.72 -5.49
CA ALA A 465 23.81 -7.16 -5.43
C ALA A 465 23.74 -8.50 -4.69
N GLN A 466 23.96 -8.51 -3.38
CA GLN A 466 23.52 -9.63 -2.57
C GLN A 466 22.06 -9.36 -2.23
N SER A 467 21.15 -10.18 -2.78
CA SER A 467 19.77 -10.23 -2.32
C SER A 467 19.80 -10.63 -0.85
N GLU A 468 19.48 -9.69 0.05
CA GLU A 468 19.28 -10.03 1.45
C GLU A 468 18.11 -11.03 1.54
N PRO A 469 18.23 -12.11 2.33
CA PRO A 469 17.16 -13.08 2.47
C PRO A 469 15.90 -12.41 3.01
N GLU A 470 14.75 -12.71 2.41
CA GLU A 470 13.46 -12.17 2.80
C GLU A 470 13.08 -12.68 4.21
N LEU A 471 12.84 -11.74 5.13
CA LEU A 471 12.45 -12.04 6.50
C LEU A 471 10.94 -12.34 6.58
N SER A 472 10.56 -13.46 7.19
CA SER A 472 9.14 -13.75 7.44
C SER A 472 8.60 -12.99 8.65
N GLU A 473 7.27 -12.76 8.75
CA GLU A 473 6.67 -12.09 9.90
C GLU A 473 7.02 -12.78 11.23
N ASP A 474 7.01 -14.11 11.29
CA ASP A 474 7.35 -14.87 12.50
C ASP A 474 8.84 -14.69 12.89
N GLN A 475 9.74 -14.63 11.92
CA GLN A 475 11.16 -14.33 12.18
C GLN A 475 11.33 -12.88 12.66
N GLY A 476 10.59 -11.93 12.08
CA GLY A 476 10.57 -10.54 12.51
C GLY A 476 10.10 -10.39 13.96
N ILE A 477 9.05 -11.10 14.35
CA ILE A 477 8.55 -11.12 15.75
C ILE A 477 9.61 -11.69 16.70
N LEU A 478 10.32 -12.76 16.31
CA LEU A 478 11.40 -13.35 17.12
C LEU A 478 12.58 -12.38 17.31
N ILE A 479 12.98 -11.67 16.25
CA ILE A 479 14.05 -10.66 16.31
C ILE A 479 13.62 -9.49 17.19
N LEU A 480 12.40 -8.97 17.00
CA LEU A 480 11.81 -7.93 17.86
C LEU A 480 11.77 -8.35 19.32
N GLY A 481 11.38 -9.60 19.61
CA GLY A 481 11.35 -10.15 20.96
C GLY A 481 12.68 -10.00 21.69
N LYS A 482 13.78 -10.33 21.01
CA LYS A 482 15.15 -10.17 21.56
C LYS A 482 15.52 -8.70 21.77
N LEU A 483 15.12 -7.82 20.85
CA LEU A 483 15.46 -6.40 20.89
C LEU A 483 14.64 -5.61 21.92
N VAL A 484 13.39 -5.98 22.16
CA VAL A 484 12.52 -5.30 23.14
C VAL A 484 13.03 -5.50 24.56
N ASP A 485 13.51 -6.72 24.88
CA ASP A 485 14.08 -7.05 26.19
C ASP A 485 15.32 -6.18 26.53
N GLU A 486 16.02 -5.65 25.51
CA GLU A 486 17.19 -4.77 25.66
C GLU A 486 16.82 -3.30 25.94
N PHE A 487 15.72 -2.79 25.37
CA PHE A 487 15.43 -1.34 25.32
C PHE A 487 14.26 -0.89 26.19
N PHE A 488 13.35 -1.80 26.52
CA PHE A 488 12.12 -1.46 27.23
C PHE A 488 11.98 -2.31 28.50
N PRO A 489 11.48 -1.77 29.62
CA PRO A 489 10.96 -2.59 30.71
C PRO A 489 9.63 -3.25 30.31
N LEU A 490 9.56 -3.86 29.13
CA LEU A 490 8.48 -4.71 28.67
C LEU A 490 9.07 -6.10 28.45
N LYS A 491 8.37 -7.13 28.93
CA LYS A 491 8.71 -8.51 28.60
C LYS A 491 7.75 -9.01 27.54
N LEU A 492 8.28 -9.54 26.44
CA LEU A 492 7.49 -10.28 25.47
C LEU A 492 7.35 -11.73 25.92
N LYS A 493 6.27 -12.04 26.64
CA LYS A 493 5.98 -13.43 27.03
C LYS A 493 5.45 -14.19 25.82
N ASN A 494 6.05 -15.36 25.53
CA ASN A 494 5.67 -16.23 24.40
C ASN A 494 5.67 -15.56 23.02
N ALA A 495 6.54 -14.55 22.82
CA ALA A 495 6.67 -13.78 21.58
C ALA A 495 5.41 -13.04 21.11
N ARG A 496 4.34 -12.97 21.91
CA ARG A 496 3.02 -12.47 21.46
C ARG A 496 2.22 -11.68 22.50
N ILE A 497 2.74 -11.49 23.71
CA ILE A 497 2.08 -10.72 24.79
C ILE A 497 3.07 -9.69 25.33
N VAL A 498 2.69 -8.41 25.31
CA VAL A 498 3.47 -7.31 25.91
C VAL A 498 3.02 -7.13 27.37
N GLU A 499 3.88 -7.44 28.34
CA GLU A 499 3.63 -7.17 29.76
C GLU A 499 4.54 -6.06 30.30
N SER A 500 4.00 -5.17 31.16
CA SER A 500 4.83 -4.23 31.93
C SER A 500 5.73 -4.99 32.88
N ARG A 501 7.04 -4.77 32.84
CA ARG A 501 7.96 -5.33 33.85
C ARG A 501 7.54 -4.81 35.23
N SER A 502 7.41 -5.70 36.21
CA SER A 502 7.28 -5.28 37.60
C SER A 502 8.49 -4.43 37.97
N GLU A 503 8.26 -3.25 38.56
CA GLU A 503 9.29 -2.24 38.83
C GLU A 503 10.38 -2.70 39.81
N ASP A 504 10.28 -3.90 40.38
CA ASP A 504 11.18 -4.41 41.42
C ASP A 504 12.47 -5.06 40.94
N LYS A 505 12.77 -5.03 39.64
CA LYS A 505 14.09 -5.47 39.13
C LYS A 505 14.72 -4.42 38.24
N LYS A 506 15.40 -3.46 38.88
CA LYS A 506 16.48 -2.70 38.25
C LYS A 506 17.36 -3.68 37.46
N PRO A 507 17.61 -3.46 36.15
CA PRO A 507 18.64 -4.22 35.47
C PRO A 507 19.95 -4.01 36.22
N ASN A 508 20.67 -5.10 36.47
CA ASN A 508 21.96 -5.05 37.12
C ASN A 508 22.94 -4.43 36.11
N ILE A 509 23.13 -3.10 36.17
CA ILE A 509 24.04 -2.33 35.32
C ILE A 509 25.51 -2.77 35.51
N GLN A 510 25.78 -3.66 36.46
CA GLN A 510 27.11 -4.17 36.80
C GLN A 510 27.71 -5.16 35.78
N THR A 511 26.95 -5.79 34.88
CA THR A 511 27.53 -6.78 33.95
C THR A 511 28.04 -6.21 32.62
N PHE A 512 27.85 -4.92 32.34
CA PHE A 512 28.39 -4.28 31.11
C PHE A 512 29.80 -3.70 31.24
N PHE A 513 30.34 -3.57 32.46
CA PHE A 513 31.71 -3.07 32.68
C PHE A 513 32.71 -4.14 33.15
N GLU A 514 32.29 -5.35 33.53
CA GLU A 514 33.22 -6.40 34.01
C GLU A 514 33.86 -7.26 32.90
N ARG A 515 33.60 -6.98 31.61
CA ARG A 515 34.34 -7.60 30.49
C ARG A 515 35.44 -6.73 29.88
N MET A 516 35.83 -5.65 30.56
CA MET A 516 37.11 -4.99 30.30
C MET A 516 38.07 -5.22 31.47
N GLY A 517 38.95 -6.20 31.30
CA GLY A 517 40.31 -6.19 31.85
C GLY A 517 40.49 -6.36 33.36
N THR A 518 40.59 -7.61 33.80
CA THR A 518 41.57 -7.96 34.86
C THR A 518 42.35 -9.19 34.40
N SER A 519 43.50 -8.91 33.78
CA SER A 519 44.61 -9.87 33.67
C SER A 519 45.02 -10.28 35.09
N PRO A 520 45.31 -11.58 35.34
CA PRO A 520 45.99 -11.95 36.58
C PRO A 520 47.42 -11.42 36.50
N ARG A 521 47.74 -10.50 37.42
CA ARG A 521 49.11 -10.11 37.74
C ARG A 521 49.85 -11.33 38.28
N ASP A 522 50.93 -11.69 37.60
CA ASP A 522 52.05 -12.39 38.18
C ASP A 522 52.76 -11.48 39.19
N ASP A 523 52.96 -12.01 40.39
CA ASP A 523 53.86 -11.45 41.40
C ASP A 523 55.32 -11.72 40.98
N GLY A 524 56.16 -10.68 40.93
CA GLY A 524 57.52 -10.84 40.42
C GLY A 524 58.55 -9.72 40.58
N SER A 525 58.33 -8.73 41.46
CA SER A 525 59.38 -7.91 42.11
C SER A 525 60.28 -6.93 41.28
N PRO A 526 60.92 -5.93 41.94
CA PRO A 526 61.06 -4.57 41.41
C PRO A 526 62.50 -4.13 41.15
N ILE A 527 62.66 -2.97 40.48
CA ILE A 527 63.74 -1.95 40.51
C ILE A 527 63.32 -0.94 39.41
N SER A 528 63.47 0.38 39.42
CA SER A 528 63.77 1.47 40.36
C SER A 528 63.86 2.71 39.47
N ALA A 529 63.41 3.86 40.01
CA ALA A 529 63.87 5.22 39.71
C ALA A 529 63.54 5.93 38.37
N SER A 530 62.86 7.08 38.55
CA SER A 530 63.11 8.40 37.93
C SER A 530 62.79 8.58 36.44
N ALA A 531 62.29 9.69 35.91
CA ALA A 531 61.75 10.96 36.41
C ALA A 531 61.15 11.72 35.19
N SER A 532 60.31 12.72 35.45
CA SER A 532 60.09 13.94 34.60
C SER A 532 59.30 13.77 33.28
N LEU A 533 58.09 14.33 33.14
CA LEU A 533 57.68 15.72 32.82
C LEU A 533 57.63 16.10 31.32
N SER A 534 56.63 16.96 31.01
CA SER A 534 56.30 17.72 29.79
C SER A 534 55.57 17.00 28.64
N LEU A 535 54.29 17.32 28.37
CA LEU A 535 53.74 18.47 27.60
C LEU A 535 54.11 18.44 26.10
N VAL A 536 53.16 18.04 25.24
CA VAL A 536 52.37 18.88 24.31
C VAL A 536 51.08 18.12 23.99
#